data_AF-A0A434TAX1-F1
#
_entry.id   AF-A0A434TAX1-F1
#
_cell.length_a   1.000
_cell.length_b   1.000
_cell.length_c   1.000
_cell.angle_alpha   90.00
_cell.angle_beta   90.00
_cell.angle_gamma   90.00
#
_symmetry.space_group_name_H-M   'P 1'
#
loop_
_entity.id
_entity.type
_entity.pdbx_description
1 polymer ?
#
loop_
_entity_poly.entity_id
_entity_poly.type
_entity_poly.pdbx_seq_one_letter_code
_entity_poly.pdbx_strand_id
1 'polypeptide(L)'
;MVGRTLRIFRDKAGIAAVEFAMVLPILCFVCLGIADGWSYVSSYLQMRAGVKTAANLVMAGATNDTGTQAVALSSWNNKPEDAAVVLVRS
;
A
#
# COMPACT_ATOMS: atom_id res chain seq x y z
N MET A 1 -20.49 7.32 50.95
CA MET A 1 -19.39 6.75 50.13
C MET A 1 -19.22 7.56 48.82
N VAL A 2 -19.18 8.90 48.89
CA VAL A 2 -19.32 9.82 47.71
C VAL A 2 -18.04 10.64 47.42
N GLY A 3 -17.03 10.60 48.31
CA GLY A 3 -15.83 11.44 48.19
C GLY A 3 -14.65 10.86 47.39
N ARG A 4 -14.78 9.67 46.79
CA ARG A 4 -13.65 8.95 46.16
C ARG A 4 -13.62 9.09 44.63
N THR A 5 -14.77 9.26 43.98
CA THR A 5 -14.88 9.40 42.52
C THR A 5 -14.37 10.76 42.03
N LEU A 6 -14.54 11.82 42.82
CA LEU A 6 -14.08 13.18 42.48
C LEU A 6 -12.55 13.35 42.57
N ARG A 7 -11.83 12.43 43.22
CA ARG A 7 -10.37 12.49 43.32
C ARG A 7 -9.66 11.94 42.07
N ILE A 8 -10.36 11.15 41.26
CA ILE A 8 -9.87 10.59 39.99
C ILE A 8 -9.69 11.68 38.93
N PHE A 9 -10.46 12.77 39.02
CA PHE A 9 -10.38 13.90 38.10
C PHE A 9 -9.30 14.93 38.46
N ARG A 10 -8.61 14.78 39.61
CA ARG A 10 -7.64 15.78 40.09
C ARG A 10 -6.18 15.40 39.85
N ASP A 11 -5.90 14.26 39.25
CA ASP A 11 -4.54 13.88 38.89
C ASP A 11 -4.31 13.99 37.38
N LYS A 12 -3.12 14.46 37.02
CA LYS A 12 -2.61 14.75 35.67
C LYS A 12 -2.95 13.69 34.59
N ALA A 13 -3.26 12.47 35.02
CA ALA A 13 -3.77 11.37 34.20
C ALA A 13 -5.08 11.67 33.45
N GLY A 14 -6.01 12.44 34.03
CA GLY A 14 -7.26 12.81 33.36
C GLY A 14 -7.03 13.77 32.19
N ILE A 15 -6.09 14.70 32.34
CA ILE A 15 -5.68 15.64 31.29
C ILE A 15 -4.92 14.90 30.20
N ALA A 16 -3.99 14.02 30.56
CA ALA A 16 -3.26 13.19 29.60
C ALA A 16 -4.19 12.27 28.77
N ALA A 17 -5.25 11.73 29.38
CA ALA A 17 -6.25 10.93 28.66
C ALA A 17 -7.03 11.75 27.63
N VAL A 18 -7.34 13.02 27.95
CA VAL A 18 -8.03 13.95 27.04
C VAL A 18 -7.10 14.40 25.92
N GLU A 19 -5.85 14.72 26.22
CA GLU A 19 -4.82 15.06 25.23
C GLU A 19 -4.59 13.88 24.26
N PHE A 20 -4.48 12.67 24.80
CA PHE A 20 -4.35 11.46 23.99
C PHE A 20 -5.61 11.20 23.15
N ALA A 21 -6.81 11.40 23.69
CA ALA A 21 -8.05 11.21 22.94
C ALA A 21 -8.21 12.20 21.77
N MET A 22 -7.61 13.39 21.85
CA MET A 22 -7.58 14.35 20.74
C MET A 22 -6.52 13.99 19.68
N VAL A 23 -5.37 13.45 20.08
CA VAL A 23 -4.27 13.09 19.16
C VAL A 23 -4.47 11.72 18.50
N LEU A 24 -5.05 10.76 19.22
CA LEU A 24 -5.28 9.39 18.76
C LEU A 24 -6.03 9.29 17.42
N PRO A 25 -7.14 10.02 17.16
CA PRO A 25 -7.81 9.93 15.87
C PRO A 25 -6.91 10.40 14.71
N ILE A 26 -6.13 11.47 14.90
CA ILE A 26 -5.16 11.94 13.91
C ILE A 26 -4.09 10.88 13.66
N LEU A 27 -3.58 10.27 14.72
CA LEU A 27 -2.57 9.22 14.64
C LEU A 27 -3.10 7.97 13.92
N CYS A 28 -4.35 7.58 14.20
CA CYS A 28 -5.04 6.52 13.46
C CYS A 28 -5.20 6.86 11.98
N PHE A 29 -5.60 8.10 11.63
CA PHE A 29 -5.70 8.51 10.23
C PHE A 29 -4.35 8.47 9.51
N VAL A 30 -3.27 8.89 10.16
CA VAL A 30 -1.92 8.81 9.59
C VAL A 30 -1.50 7.35 9.40
N CYS A 31 -1.72 6.49 10.39
CA CYS A 31 -1.39 5.07 10.28
C CYS A 31 -2.18 4.36 9.17
N LEU A 32 -3.49 4.63 9.07
CA LEU A 32 -4.34 4.10 8.01
C LEU A 32 -3.93 4.65 6.64
N GLY A 33 -3.67 5.95 6.54
CA GLY A 33 -3.19 6.58 5.29
C GLY A 33 -1.83 6.04 4.82
N ILE A 34 -0.93 5.69 5.74
CA ILE A 34 0.34 5.02 5.41
C ILE A 34 0.08 3.59 4.93
N ALA A 35 -0.81 2.83 5.58
CA ALA A 35 -1.15 1.47 5.17
C ALA A 35 -1.80 1.44 3.78
N ASP A 36 -2.75 2.33 3.52
CA ASP A 36 -3.41 2.46 2.22
C ASP A 36 -2.44 2.98 1.16
N GLY A 37 -1.60 3.96 1.49
CA GLY A 37 -0.56 4.47 0.61
C GLY A 37 0.50 3.42 0.22
N TRP A 38 0.84 2.51 1.14
CA TRP A 38 1.75 1.39 0.88
C TRP A 38 1.18 0.41 -0.15
N SER A 39 -0.13 0.15 -0.09
CA SER A 39 -0.83 -0.68 -1.07
C SER A 39 -0.74 -0.11 -2.49
N TYR A 40 -0.86 1.23 -2.63
CA TYR A 40 -0.68 1.90 -3.91
C TYR A 40 0.75 1.76 -4.44
N VAL A 41 1.75 2.11 -3.64
CA VAL A 41 3.16 2.08 -4.07
C VAL A 41 3.60 0.66 -4.43
N SER A 42 3.20 -0.33 -3.65
CA SER A 42 3.53 -1.74 -3.93
C SER A 42 2.90 -2.23 -5.24
N SER A 43 1.69 -1.80 -5.58
CA SER A 43 1.04 -2.13 -6.86
C SER A 43 1.78 -1.54 -8.06
N TYR A 44 2.26 -0.30 -7.95
CA TYR A 44 3.08 0.35 -9.00
C TYR A 44 4.43 -0.32 -9.22
N LEU A 45 5.10 -0.75 -8.14
CA LEU A 45 6.38 -1.45 -8.23
C LEU A 45 6.22 -2.81 -8.93
N GLN A 46 5.12 -3.51 -8.68
CA GLN A 46 4.83 -4.80 -9.30
C GLN A 46 4.52 -4.68 -10.80
N MET A 47 3.79 -3.63 -11.22
CA MET A 47 3.60 -3.30 -12.64
C MET A 47 4.94 -3.07 -13.35
N ARG A 48 5.82 -2.27 -12.75
CA ARG A 48 7.16 -2.01 -13.31
C ARG A 48 8.03 -3.26 -13.35
N ALA A 49 7.96 -4.11 -12.33
CA ALA A 49 8.68 -5.37 -12.30
C ALA A 49 8.24 -6.30 -13.44
N GLY A 50 6.92 -6.44 -13.66
CA GLY A 50 6.38 -7.27 -14.75
C GLY A 50 6.80 -6.80 -16.14
N VAL A 51 6.71 -5.50 -16.41
CA VAL A 51 7.16 -4.93 -17.71
C VAL A 51 8.67 -5.06 -17.88
N LYS A 52 9.46 -4.88 -16.81
CA LYS A 52 10.92 -5.05 -16.88
C LYS A 52 11.33 -6.49 -17.19
N THR A 53 10.64 -7.48 -16.61
CA THR A 53 10.86 -8.89 -16.93
C THR A 53 10.56 -9.17 -18.42
N ALA A 54 9.46 -8.64 -18.93
CA ALA A 54 9.11 -8.76 -20.33
C ALA A 54 10.11 -8.07 -21.27
N ALA A 55 10.57 -6.86 -20.92
CA ALA A 55 11.62 -6.17 -21.66
C ALA A 55 12.93 -6.98 -21.68
N ASN A 56 13.29 -7.62 -20.57
CA ASN A 56 14.46 -8.49 -20.51
C ASN A 56 14.32 -9.72 -21.41
N LEU A 57 13.11 -10.29 -21.52
CA LEU A 57 12.84 -11.37 -22.47
C LEU A 57 12.98 -10.91 -23.92
N VAL A 58 12.49 -9.72 -24.28
CA VAL A 58 12.69 -9.15 -25.62
C VAL A 58 14.18 -8.94 -25.89
N MET A 59 14.92 -8.37 -24.94
CA MET A 59 16.37 -8.18 -25.07
C MET A 59 17.14 -9.51 -25.16
N ALA A 60 16.65 -10.57 -24.53
CA ALA A 60 17.20 -11.92 -24.63
C ALA A 60 16.86 -12.62 -25.97
N GLY A 61 16.11 -11.96 -26.85
CA GLY A 61 15.78 -12.47 -28.19
C GLY A 61 14.44 -13.21 -28.26
N ALA A 62 13.51 -13.00 -27.32
CA ALA A 62 12.18 -13.59 -27.40
C ALA A 62 11.45 -13.11 -28.68
N THR A 63 11.04 -14.06 -29.52
CA THR A 63 10.31 -13.81 -30.78
C THR A 63 8.80 -13.93 -30.64
N ASN A 64 8.32 -14.53 -29.55
CA ASN A 64 6.90 -14.71 -29.28
C ASN A 64 6.35 -13.55 -28.44
N ASP A 65 5.64 -12.63 -29.09
CA ASP A 65 5.04 -11.46 -28.43
C ASP A 65 3.95 -11.85 -27.43
N THR A 66 3.09 -12.81 -27.77
CA THR A 66 2.03 -13.30 -26.88
C THR A 66 2.62 -13.95 -25.62
N GLY A 67 3.68 -14.74 -25.77
CA GLY A 67 4.39 -15.34 -24.64
C GLY A 67 5.07 -14.30 -23.74
N THR A 68 5.63 -13.25 -24.34
CA THR A 68 6.28 -12.16 -23.60
C THR A 68 5.27 -11.31 -22.83
N GLN A 69 4.11 -11.03 -23.42
CA GLN A 69 2.99 -10.37 -22.75
C GLN A 69 2.43 -11.21 -21.60
N ALA A 70 2.28 -12.52 -21.80
CA ALA A 70 1.83 -13.43 -20.76
C ALA A 70 2.78 -13.44 -19.56
N VAL A 71 4.10 -13.44 -19.79
CA VAL A 71 5.09 -13.34 -18.70
C VAL A 71 5.03 -11.99 -18.00
N ALA A 72 4.80 -10.89 -18.73
CA ALA A 72 4.62 -9.57 -18.14
C ALA A 72 3.44 -9.56 -17.15
N LEU A 73 2.31 -10.13 -17.57
CA LEU A 73 1.08 -10.19 -16.79
C LEU A 73 1.17 -11.20 -15.63
N SER A 74 1.84 -12.34 -15.82
CA SER A 74 2.04 -13.33 -14.75
C SER A 74 3.02 -12.87 -13.67
N SER A 75 3.95 -11.98 -14.03
CA SER A 75 4.92 -11.41 -13.09
C SER A 75 4.34 -10.26 -12.25
N TRP A 76 3.20 -9.69 -12.67
CA TRP A 76 2.49 -8.64 -11.95
C TRP A 76 1.54 -9.26 -10.93
N ASN A 77 2.02 -9.38 -9.69
CA ASN A 77 1.20 -9.88 -8.60
C ASN A 77 0.15 -8.81 -8.19
N ASN A 78 -1.07 -9.23 -7.86
CA ASN A 78 -2.21 -8.34 -7.58
C ASN A 78 -2.62 -7.37 -8.73
N LYS A 79 -2.49 -7.79 -10.00
CA LYS A 79 -2.92 -6.97 -11.14
C LYS A 79 -4.45 -6.78 -11.14
N PRO A 80 -4.97 -5.60 -11.56
CA PRO A 80 -6.41 -5.42 -11.79
C PRO A 80 -6.92 -6.33 -12.92
N GLU A 81 -8.20 -6.67 -12.89
CA GLU A 81 -8.82 -7.64 -13.82
C GLU A 81 -8.61 -7.25 -15.29
N ASP A 82 -8.67 -5.95 -15.57
CA ASP A 82 -8.50 -5.36 -16.90
C ASP A 82 -7.05 -4.95 -17.24
N ALA A 83 -6.05 -5.45 -16.51
CA ALA A 83 -4.65 -5.16 -16.81
C ALA A 83 -4.23 -5.71 -18.17
N ALA A 84 -3.83 -4.82 -19.09
CA ALA A 84 -3.32 -5.16 -20.41
C ALA A 84 -1.90 -4.64 -20.62
N VAL A 85 -1.05 -5.43 -21.30
CA VAL A 85 0.31 -5.06 -21.71
C VAL A 85 0.40 -5.25 -23.22
N VAL A 86 0.71 -4.18 -23.94
CA VAL A 86 0.92 -4.20 -25.40
C VAL A 86 2.41 -4.10 -25.68
N LEU A 87 2.90 -5.00 -26.52
CA LEU A 87 4.29 -5.00 -26.95
C LEU A 87 4.39 -4.40 -28.35
N VAL A 88 5.12 -3.30 -28.49
CA VAL A 88 5.36 -2.62 -29.77
C VAL A 88 6.83 -2.73 -30.09
N ARG A 89 7.15 -3.23 -31.28
CA ARG A 89 8.52 -3.31 -31.82
C ARG A 89 8.64 -2.24 -32.90
N SER A 90 9.67 -1.40 -32.80
CA SER A 90 10.02 -0.35 -33.77
C SER A 90 11.38 -0.65 -34.39
#